data_AF-A0A9P6WVP9-F1
#
_entry.id   AF-A0A9P6WVP9-F1
#
_cell.length_a   1.000
_cell.length_b   1.000
_cell.length_c   1.000
_cell.angle_alpha   90.00
_cell.angle_beta   90.00
_cell.angle_gamma   90.00
#
_symmetry.space_group_name_H-M   'P 1'
#
loop_
_entity.id
_entity.type
_entity.pdbx_description
1 polymer ?
#
loop_
_entity_poly.entity_id
_entity_poly.type
_entity_poly.pdbx_seq_one_letter_code
_entity_poly.pdbx_strand_id
1 'polypeptide(L)' 'MPKPLSADIKNDIKSAQLAGKVSMDVVNRLGVTYATVNNYANKFFPNRQRGLGGRPMVVSAQTKRFIKLQVAQG' A
#
# COMPACT_ATOMS: atom_id res chain seq x y z
N MET A 1 -12.73 -6.51 20.80
CA MET A 1 -11.75 -6.88 19.75
C MET A 1 -12.45 -6.91 18.40
N PRO A 2 -11.88 -6.33 17.32
CA PRO A 2 -12.45 -6.46 15.99
C PRO A 2 -12.48 -7.94 15.58
N LYS A 3 -13.60 -8.39 15.00
CA LYS A 3 -13.74 -9.78 14.55
C LYS A 3 -12.76 -10.03 13.39
N PRO A 4 -12.01 -11.14 13.41
CA PRO A 4 -11.17 -11.51 12.27
C PRO A 4 -12.05 -11.81 11.05
N LEU A 5 -11.53 -11.51 9.85
CA LEU A 5 -12.24 -11.86 8.62
C LEU A 5 -12.45 -13.37 8.50
N SER A 6 -13.53 -13.74 7.81
CA SER A 6 -13.77 -15.13 7.39
C SER A 6 -12.56 -15.69 6.64
N ALA A 7 -12.32 -17.00 6.79
CA ALA A 7 -11.27 -17.71 6.08
C ALA A 7 -11.43 -17.58 4.55
N ASP A 8 -12.67 -17.60 4.05
CA ASP A 8 -12.96 -17.52 2.61
C ASP A 8 -12.48 -16.18 2.04
N ILE A 9 -12.84 -15.07 2.70
CA ILE A 9 -12.45 -13.73 2.25
C ILE A 9 -10.91 -13.56 2.33
N LYS A 10 -10.25 -14.17 3.32
CA LYS A 10 -8.78 -14.16 3.39
C LYS A 10 -8.15 -14.91 2.22
N ASN A 11 -8.71 -16.05 1.84
CA ASN A 11 -8.26 -16.85 0.70
C ASN A 11 -8.51 -16.11 -0.63
N ASP A 12 -9.64 -15.42 -0.75
CA ASP A 12 -9.94 -14.58 -1.91
C ASP A 12 -8.97 -13.40 -2.05
N ILE A 13 -8.64 -12.72 -0.94
CA ILE A 13 -7.62 -11.65 -0.95
C ILE A 13 -6.26 -12.20 -1.40
N LYS A 14 -5.87 -13.36 -0.84
CA LYS A 14 -4.59 -14.01 -1.15
C LYS A 14 -4.52 -14.43 -2.62
N SER A 15 -5.55 -15.09 -3.14
CA SER A 15 -5.61 -15.53 -4.54
C SER A 15 -5.64 -14.35 -5.52
N ALA A 16 -6.38 -13.28 -5.22
CA ALA A 16 -6.42 -12.09 -6.05
C ALA A 16 -5.06 -11.37 -6.12
N GLN A 17 -4.31 -11.34 -5.01
CA GLN A 17 -2.96 -10.77 -4.98
C GLN A 17 -1.93 -11.65 -5.70
N LEU A 18 -2.05 -12.97 -5.61
CA LEU A 18 -1.25 -13.89 -6.41
C LEU A 18 -1.49 -13.69 -7.92
N ALA A 19 -2.73 -13.40 -8.30
CA ALA A 19 -3.09 -13.05 -9.66
C ALA A 19 -2.66 -11.63 -10.09
N GLY A 20 -1.94 -10.88 -9.24
CA GLY A 20 -1.42 -9.55 -9.55
C GLY A 20 -2.48 -8.44 -9.58
N LYS A 21 -3.68 -8.66 -9.04
CA LYS A 21 -4.74 -7.64 -9.04
C LYS A 21 -4.40 -6.46 -8.12
N VAL A 22 -4.82 -5.27 -8.53
CA VAL A 22 -4.66 -4.05 -7.73
C VAL A 22 -5.54 -4.15 -6.48
N SER A 23 -5.01 -3.73 -5.32
CA SER A 23 -5.72 -3.86 -4.05
C SER A 23 -7.07 -3.12 -4.03
N MET A 24 -7.24 -2.08 -4.84
CA MET A 24 -8.51 -1.36 -4.99
C MET A 24 -9.58 -2.18 -5.73
N ASP A 25 -9.20 -3.00 -6.70
CA ASP A 25 -10.14 -3.89 -7.40
C ASP A 25 -10.66 -4.99 -6.47
N VAL A 26 -9.78 -5.47 -5.58
CA VAL A 26 -10.12 -6.46 -4.55
C VAL A 26 -11.11 -5.89 -3.53
N VAL A 27 -10.93 -4.63 -3.15
CA VAL A 27 -11.86 -3.89 -2.28
C VAL A 27 -13.25 -3.83 -2.89
N ASN A 28 -13.34 -3.39 -4.15
CA ASN A 28 -14.62 -3.26 -4.85
C ASN A 28 -15.33 -4.60 -5.01
N ARG A 29 -14.57 -5.69 -5.23
CA ARG A 29 -15.14 -7.03 -5.39
C ARG A 29 -15.62 -7.64 -4.08
N LEU A 30 -14.87 -7.49 -2.99
CA LEU A 30 -15.15 -8.16 -1.72
C LEU A 30 -15.97 -7.32 -0.75
N GLY A 31 -16.17 -6.03 -1.05
CA GLY A 31 -16.87 -5.10 -0.15
C GLY A 31 -16.10 -4.83 1.15
N VAL A 32 -14.77 -5.02 1.14
CA VAL A 32 -13.89 -4.90 2.31
C VAL A 32 -13.06 -3.62 2.20
N THR A 33 -12.76 -2.96 3.32
CA THR A 33 -11.96 -1.73 3.30
C THR A 33 -10.55 -1.93 2.75
N TYR A 34 -10.02 -0.93 2.06
CA TYR A 34 -8.65 -0.95 1.52
C TYR A 34 -7.59 -1.25 2.58
N ALA A 35 -7.72 -0.64 3.76
CA ALA A 35 -6.81 -0.88 4.88
C ALA A 35 -6.74 -2.37 5.24
N THR A 36 -7.90 -3.04 5.27
CA THR A 36 -7.98 -4.47 5.56
C THR A 36 -7.29 -5.30 4.49
N VAL A 37 -7.62 -5.07 3.21
CA VAL A 37 -7.00 -5.79 2.09
C VAL A 37 -5.48 -5.59 2.09
N ASN A 38 -5.02 -4.36 2.36
CA ASN A 38 -3.59 -4.04 2.42
C ASN A 38 -2.89 -4.69 3.62
N ASN A 39 -3.53 -4.75 4.78
CA ASN A 39 -3.00 -5.45 5.95
C ASN A 39 -2.81 -6.94 5.69
N TYR A 40 -3.80 -7.60 5.08
CA TYR A 40 -3.67 -9.01 4.68
C TYR A 40 -2.63 -9.20 3.57
N ALA A 41 -2.54 -8.26 2.62
CA ALA A 41 -1.49 -8.27 1.59
C ALA A 41 -0.10 -8.31 2.20
N ASN A 42 0.15 -7.41 3.15
CA ASN A 42 1.45 -7.30 3.82
C ASN A 42 1.73 -8.52 4.70
N LYS A 43 0.69 -9.16 5.25
CA LYS A 43 0.82 -10.39 6.04
C LYS A 43 1.16 -11.61 5.17
N PHE A 44 0.57 -11.73 3.99
CA PHE A 44 0.83 -12.83 3.07
C PHE A 44 2.12 -12.65 2.27
N PHE A 45 2.46 -11.41 1.93
CA PHE A 45 3.61 -11.07 1.10
C PHE A 45 4.47 -10.00 1.81
N PRO A 46 5.29 -10.40 2.81
CA PRO A 46 6.09 -9.45 3.59
C PRO A 46 7.11 -8.69 2.73
N ASN A 47 7.60 -9.30 1.64
CA ASN A 47 8.56 -8.72 0.70
C ASN A 47 7.90 -7.94 -0.46
N ARG A 48 6.58 -7.71 -0.42
CA ARG A 48 5.88 -6.94 -1.45
C ARG A 48 6.41 -5.51 -1.48
N GLN A 49 6.70 -5.00 -2.68
CA GLN A 49 7.03 -3.60 -2.88
C GLN A 49 5.87 -2.74 -2.40
N ARG A 50 6.09 -2.01 -1.30
CA ARG A 50 5.11 -1.08 -0.77
C ARG A 50 5.11 0.16 -1.64
N GLY A 51 3.93 0.64 -2.03
CA GLY A 51 3.82 2.00 -2.55
C GLY A 51 4.46 2.94 -1.54
N LEU A 52 5.37 3.80 -2.00
CA LEU A 52 5.99 4.83 -1.16
C LEU A 52 4.86 5.70 -0.63
N GLY A 53 4.41 5.40 0.60
CA GLY A 53 3.35 6.15 1.24
C GLY A 53 3.74 7.61 1.33
N GLY A 54 2.78 8.51 1.16
CA GLY A 54 3.01 9.94 1.21
C GLY A 54 2.26 10.67 0.11
N ARG A 55 2.18 12.00 0.22
CA ARG A 55 1.69 12.83 -0.87
C ARG A 55 2.70 12.77 -2.01
N PRO A 56 2.25 12.64 -3.27
CA PRO A 56 3.14 12.73 -4.41
C PRO A 56 3.88 14.06 -4.33
N MET A 57 5.20 14.00 -4.38
CA MET A 57 6.03 15.18 -4.33
C MET A 57 6.19 15.70 -5.75
N VAL A 58 5.85 16.99 -5.96
CA VAL A 58 6.03 17.65 -7.25
C VAL A 58 7.51 17.73 -7.65
N VAL A 59 8.39 17.72 -6.65
CA VAL A 59 9.82 17.94 -6.79
C VAL A 59 10.57 16.63 -6.57
N SER A 60 11.55 16.34 -7.42
CA SER A 60 12.40 15.16 -7.28
C SER A 60 13.17 15.17 -5.94
N ALA A 61 13.56 14.00 -5.45
CA ALA A 61 14.36 13.89 -4.23
C ALA A 61 15.69 14.66 -4.32
N GLN A 62 16.29 14.68 -5.51
CA GLN A 62 17.56 15.35 -5.77
C GLN A 62 17.40 16.88 -5.72
N THR A 63 16.35 17.41 -6.36
CA THR A 63 16.02 18.84 -6.31
C THR A 63 15.63 19.27 -4.90
N LYS A 64 14.88 18.44 -4.15
CA LYS A 64 14.59 18.71 -2.74
C LYS A 64 15.86 18.81 -1.90
N ARG A 65 16.84 17.93 -2.14
CA ARG A 65 18.14 17.97 -1.46
C ARG A 65 18.91 19.25 -1.81
N PHE A 66 18.91 19.65 -3.07
CA PHE A 66 19.54 20.89 -3.52
C PHE A 66 18.94 22.13 -2.83
N ILE A 67 17.60 22.25 -2.82
CA ILE A 67 16.90 23.36 -2.13
C ILE A 67 17.30 23.41 -0.66
N LYS A 68 17.33 22.26 0.03
CA LYS A 68 17.77 22.20 1.44
C LYS A 68 19.19 22.73 1.65
N LEU A 69 20.11 22.42 0.74
CA LEU A 69 21.50 22.88 0.84
C LEU A 69 21.60 24.38 0.60
N GLN A 70 20.86 24.92 -0.38
CA GLN A 70 20.81 26.36 -0.66
C GLN A 70 20.25 27.13 0.54
N VAL A 71 19.11 26.70 1.09
CA VAL A 71 18.51 27.35 2.28
C VAL A 71 19.44 27.29 3.50
N ALA A 72 20.25 26.23 3.64
CA ALA A 72 21.21 26.12 4.72
C ALA A 72 22.45 27.02 4.54
N GLN A 73 22.72 27.48 3.32
CA GLN A 73 23.88 28.31 2.98
C GLN A 73 23.58 29.82 2.97
N GLY A 74 22.30 30.21 2.95
CA GLY A 74 21.84 31.61 3.00
C GLY A 74 21.13 32.02 1.72
#